data_AF-A0A7R9ZQD6-F1
#
_entry.id   AF-A0A7R9ZQD6-F1
#
_cell.length_a   1.000
_cell.length_b   1.000
_cell.length_c   1.000
_cell.angle_alpha   90.00
_cell.angle_beta   90.00
_cell.angle_gamma   90.00
#
_symmetry.space_group_name_H-M   'P 1'
#
loop_
_entity.id
_entity.type
_entity.pdbx_description
1 polymer ?
#
loop_
_entity_poly.entity_id
_entity_poly.type
_entity_poly.pdbx_seq_one_letter_code
_entity_poly.pdbx_strand_id
1 'polypeptide(L)'
;DRSSTRNQCVALVPQYESYHVQKWMRMSSERRAKVDPAESLRMVSRGMQANGVNQFVPPQEKHTKQNWDLLAQYFEAYKDALGEVQGILNEMKPKDNTVIVMVSNFGQSELLVNFVCAAQKRDLDTSQVLVFATDLETKALAESLGLRAYYDERNFGDMPSEAAGHYGDRRFTAMMMAKVICVQLVSALHYNLLFQDVDIVWYKHPLEYFQSPDKMGDSDFDVFFQDDGGHSTRYAPYSANSGFYYVKHNDRTQYFLTSLLLAGDLILKTDSHQQALIALLSEHVSLYGLKVKIMSRDTPEFPGGYHYHQASKRYMKSFFAKEVDPYIFHMSWTKNKDNKLLFFQQMGDWYVNEQCVHQKVDDVAIDDGGTFVSTCCSAEALIECHYRDKPSIVQCKSSPPIDKGHGSWW
;
A
#
# COMPACT_ATOMS: atom_id res chain seq x y z
N ASP A 1 20.19 40.35 10.07
CA ASP A 1 19.07 39.78 10.83
C ASP A 1 19.30 40.05 12.32
N ARG A 2 18.33 40.65 13.02
CA ARG A 2 18.45 41.11 14.41
C ARG A 2 17.64 40.21 15.34
N SER A 3 18.11 38.99 15.60
CA SER A 3 17.57 38.21 16.72
C SER A 3 18.68 37.50 17.49
N SER A 4 19.34 38.23 18.39
CA SER A 4 20.24 37.65 19.40
C SER A 4 19.52 36.74 20.42
N THR A 5 18.20 36.58 20.29
CA THR A 5 17.35 35.76 21.17
C THR A 5 16.85 34.47 20.53
N ARG A 6 17.09 34.25 19.23
CA ARG A 6 16.76 32.97 18.59
C ARG A 6 17.97 32.06 18.67
N ASN A 7 17.95 31.11 19.61
CA ASN A 7 18.87 29.96 19.64
C ASN A 7 18.54 28.98 18.51
N GLN A 8 18.49 29.47 17.26
CA GLN A 8 18.16 28.69 16.08
C GLN A 8 19.35 28.74 15.12
N CYS A 9 19.83 27.57 14.72
CA CYS A 9 20.77 27.45 13.61
C CYS A 9 19.95 27.27 12.32
N VAL A 10 19.96 28.27 11.45
CA VAL A 10 19.35 28.17 10.12
C VAL A 10 20.45 27.79 9.13
N ALA A 11 20.38 26.56 8.61
CA ALA A 11 21.24 26.13 7.51
C ALA A 11 20.55 26.42 6.18
N LEU A 12 21.12 27.34 5.38
CA LEU A 12 20.72 27.53 3.99
C LEU A 12 21.56 26.60 3.12
N VAL A 13 20.98 25.47 2.75
CA VAL A 13 21.64 24.49 1.88
C VAL A 13 21.24 24.82 0.43
N PRO A 14 22.18 25.25 -0.45
CA PRO A 14 21.89 25.82 -1.76
C PRO A 14 21.27 24.85 -2.79
N GLN A 15 21.04 23.59 -2.41
CA GLN A 15 20.35 22.56 -3.19
C GLN A 15 19.32 21.78 -2.36
N TYR A 16 18.94 22.30 -1.20
CA TYR A 16 17.89 21.68 -0.40
C TYR A 16 16.56 21.95 -1.07
N GLU A 17 16.01 20.91 -1.70
CA GLU A 17 14.64 20.91 -2.19
C GLU A 17 13.70 20.91 -0.98
N SER A 18 13.55 22.08 -0.36
CA SER A 18 12.61 22.28 0.73
C SER A 18 11.21 22.25 0.13
N TYR A 19 10.47 21.21 0.47
CA TYR A 19 9.09 21.06 0.07
C TYR A 19 8.11 21.99 0.83
N HIS A 20 8.65 22.82 1.73
CA HIS A 20 7.96 23.91 2.42
C HIS A 20 8.35 25.30 1.88
N VAL A 21 9.22 25.39 0.86
CA VAL A 21 9.57 26.66 0.19
C VAL A 21 8.75 26.81 -1.09
N GLN A 22 8.33 28.05 -1.37
CA GLN A 22 7.60 28.38 -2.60
C GLN A 22 8.42 28.02 -3.84
N LYS A 23 7.82 27.25 -4.75
CA LYS A 23 8.44 26.89 -6.02
C LYS A 23 8.19 27.99 -7.06
N TRP A 24 9.23 28.37 -7.78
CA TRP A 24 9.16 29.37 -8.84
C TRP A 24 9.66 28.80 -10.15
N MET A 25 8.95 29.06 -11.24
CA MET A 25 9.32 28.59 -12.58
C MET A 25 9.03 29.69 -13.62
N ARG A 26 9.83 29.75 -14.69
CA ARG A 26 9.57 30.63 -15.84
C ARG A 26 8.66 29.90 -16.82
N MET A 27 7.38 30.25 -16.83
CA MET A 27 6.36 29.63 -17.68
C MET A 27 5.14 30.54 -17.79
N SER A 28 4.43 30.46 -18.91
CA SER A 28 3.21 31.24 -19.14
C SER A 28 2.07 30.78 -18.21
N SER A 29 0.98 31.57 -18.14
CA SER A 29 -0.23 31.21 -17.40
C SER A 29 -1.13 30.21 -18.11
N GLU A 30 -0.76 29.82 -19.32
CA GLU A 30 -1.55 28.88 -20.10
C GLU A 30 -1.52 27.47 -19.51
N ARG A 31 -2.63 26.76 -19.70
CA ARG A 31 -2.74 25.40 -19.21
C ARG A 31 -1.75 24.51 -19.95
N ARG A 32 -0.90 23.79 -19.20
CA ARG A 32 0.19 22.93 -19.72
C ARG A 32 1.31 23.69 -20.43
N ALA A 33 1.51 24.96 -20.12
CA ALA A 33 2.69 25.70 -20.55
C ALA A 33 3.98 25.00 -20.06
N LYS A 34 4.92 24.78 -20.98
CA LYS A 34 6.25 24.28 -20.63
C LYS A 34 7.08 25.40 -20.01
N VAL A 35 8.16 25.03 -19.34
CA VAL A 35 9.16 26.00 -18.91
C VAL A 35 9.77 26.68 -20.13
N ASP A 36 9.78 28.00 -20.11
CA ASP A 36 10.35 28.85 -21.14
C ASP A 36 11.21 29.95 -20.49
N PRO A 37 12.53 30.00 -20.76
CA PRO A 37 13.40 31.06 -20.25
C PRO A 37 12.96 32.48 -20.60
N ALA A 38 12.21 32.67 -21.69
CA ALA A 38 11.70 33.98 -22.11
C ALA A 38 10.54 34.46 -21.22
N GLU A 39 9.88 33.56 -20.50
CA GLU A 39 8.78 33.89 -19.62
C GLU A 39 9.24 34.51 -18.29
N SER A 40 8.32 35.27 -17.68
CA SER A 40 8.53 35.83 -16.35
C SER A 40 8.57 34.71 -15.29
N LEU A 41 9.39 34.90 -14.26
CA LEU A 41 9.42 33.99 -13.13
C LEU A 41 8.13 34.14 -12.32
N ARG A 42 7.42 33.03 -12.09
CA ARG A 42 6.16 33.03 -11.34
C ARG A 42 6.13 31.92 -10.29
N MET A 43 5.34 32.14 -9.25
CA MET A 43 5.07 31.11 -8.25
C MET A 43 4.21 30.01 -8.89
N VAL A 44 4.57 28.76 -8.59
CA VAL A 44 3.86 27.57 -9.05
C VAL A 44 3.69 26.58 -7.91
N SER A 45 2.77 25.63 -8.07
CA SER A 45 2.63 24.54 -7.11
C SER A 45 3.88 23.65 -7.13
N ARG A 46 4.13 22.98 -6.00
CA ARG A 46 5.19 21.97 -5.89
C ARG A 46 5.09 20.88 -6.97
N GLY A 47 3.87 20.44 -7.26
CA GLY A 47 3.56 19.42 -8.26
C GLY A 47 3.74 19.87 -9.71
N MET A 48 4.05 21.15 -9.98
CA MET A 48 4.30 21.65 -11.32
C MET A 48 5.61 21.10 -11.87
N GLN A 49 5.55 20.49 -13.07
CA GLN A 49 6.68 19.91 -13.78
C GLN A 49 7.11 20.81 -14.96
N ALA A 50 8.35 20.62 -15.44
CA ALA A 50 8.88 21.41 -16.55
C ALA A 50 8.12 21.23 -17.88
N ASN A 51 7.41 20.12 -18.02
CA ASN A 51 6.54 19.80 -19.16
C ASN A 51 5.13 20.43 -19.05
N GLY A 52 4.86 21.23 -18.01
CA GLY A 52 3.56 21.88 -17.77
C GLY A 52 2.51 21.02 -17.06
N VAL A 53 2.84 19.77 -16.71
CA VAL A 53 1.92 18.92 -15.93
C VAL A 53 1.97 19.34 -14.46
N ASN A 54 0.81 19.61 -13.87
CA ASN A 54 0.67 19.81 -12.44
C ASN A 54 0.06 18.56 -11.78
N GLN A 55 0.88 17.87 -10.98
CA GLN A 55 0.47 16.64 -10.27
C GLN A 55 -0.36 16.91 -9.01
N PHE A 56 -0.36 18.14 -8.50
CA PHE A 56 -1.09 18.54 -7.29
C PHE A 56 -2.01 19.73 -7.62
N VAL A 57 -3.14 19.41 -8.24
CA VAL A 57 -4.21 20.38 -8.50
C VAL A 57 -5.16 20.38 -7.29
N PRO A 58 -5.56 21.54 -6.77
CA PRO A 58 -6.51 21.61 -5.67
C PRO A 58 -7.81 20.84 -5.98
N PRO A 59 -8.46 20.26 -4.94
CA PRO A 59 -9.82 19.78 -5.04
C PRO A 59 -10.77 20.86 -5.59
N GLN A 60 -11.89 20.40 -6.14
CA GLN A 60 -12.94 21.25 -6.69
C GLN A 60 -14.19 20.99 -5.85
N GLU A 61 -15.17 21.89 -5.92
CA GLU A 61 -16.42 21.80 -5.15
C GLU A 61 -17.07 20.40 -5.21
N LYS A 62 -17.06 19.75 -6.39
CA LYS A 62 -17.58 18.38 -6.53
C LYS A 62 -16.88 17.34 -5.65
N HIS A 63 -15.56 17.43 -5.51
CA HIS A 63 -14.77 16.51 -4.67
C HIS A 63 -15.02 16.80 -3.19
N THR A 64 -15.15 18.08 -2.84
CA THR A 64 -15.46 18.50 -1.47
C THR A 64 -16.85 18.02 -1.04
N LYS A 65 -17.88 18.18 -1.88
CA LYS A 65 -19.23 17.67 -1.59
C LYS A 65 -19.25 16.16 -1.45
N GLN A 66 -18.61 15.44 -2.37
CA GLN A 66 -18.47 13.98 -2.28
C GLN A 66 -17.77 13.54 -0.99
N ASN A 67 -16.72 14.24 -0.57
CA ASN A 67 -16.05 13.96 0.69
C ASN A 67 -16.93 14.26 1.91
N TRP A 68 -17.76 15.30 1.87
CA TRP A 68 -18.70 15.58 2.95
C TRP A 68 -19.75 14.49 3.10
N ASP A 69 -20.29 13.99 1.99
CA ASP A 69 -21.23 12.87 2.01
C ASP A 69 -20.59 11.62 2.61
N LEU A 70 -19.36 11.29 2.19
CA LEU A 70 -18.57 10.18 2.74
C LEU A 70 -18.28 10.34 4.24
N LEU A 71 -17.89 11.55 4.67
CA LEU A 71 -17.61 11.82 6.07
C LEU A 71 -18.88 11.79 6.94
N ALA A 72 -20.01 12.28 6.42
CA ALA A 72 -21.29 12.22 7.12
C ALA A 72 -21.69 10.76 7.37
N GLN A 73 -21.65 9.93 6.32
CA GLN A 73 -21.89 8.48 6.39
C GLN A 73 -20.95 7.81 7.40
N TYR A 74 -19.65 8.13 7.31
CA TYR A 74 -18.64 7.62 8.23
C TYR A 74 -18.93 7.96 9.70
N PHE A 75 -19.20 9.24 10.00
CA PHE A 75 -19.43 9.69 11.37
C PHE A 75 -20.77 9.22 11.94
N GLU A 76 -21.77 8.98 11.10
CA GLU A 76 -23.02 8.36 11.50
C GLU A 76 -22.81 6.90 11.93
N ALA A 77 -22.02 6.13 11.17
CA ALA A 77 -21.68 4.74 11.47
C ALA A 77 -20.59 4.57 12.54
N TYR A 78 -19.82 5.63 12.84
CA TYR A 78 -18.54 5.56 13.55
C TYR A 78 -18.60 4.81 14.88
N LYS A 79 -19.57 5.13 15.74
CA LYS A 79 -19.65 4.54 17.08
C LYS A 79 -19.90 3.03 17.02
N ASP A 80 -20.79 2.60 16.13
CA ASP A 80 -21.15 1.21 16.00
C ASP A 80 -20.01 0.42 15.34
N ALA A 81 -19.46 0.96 14.25
CA ALA A 81 -18.31 0.35 13.57
C ALA A 81 -17.10 0.20 14.50
N LEU A 82 -16.82 1.21 15.31
CA LEU A 82 -15.74 1.18 16.30
C LEU A 82 -16.00 0.10 17.37
N GLY A 83 -17.25 -0.05 17.83
CA GLY A 83 -17.65 -1.08 18.80
C GLY A 83 -17.55 -2.50 18.25
N GLU A 84 -17.95 -2.70 16.99
CA GLU A 84 -17.88 -3.98 16.28
C GLU A 84 -16.42 -4.40 16.04
N VAL A 85 -15.58 -3.49 15.54
CA VAL A 85 -14.13 -3.74 15.37
C VAL A 85 -13.48 -4.02 16.72
N GLN A 86 -13.80 -3.25 17.78
CA GLN A 86 -13.27 -3.53 19.12
C GLN A 86 -13.67 -4.92 19.62
N GLY A 87 -14.89 -5.37 19.34
CA GLY A 87 -15.34 -6.73 19.65
C GLY A 87 -14.44 -7.79 19.02
N ILE A 88 -14.17 -7.66 17.72
CA ILE A 88 -13.28 -8.57 16.98
C ILE A 88 -11.86 -8.55 17.56
N LEU A 89 -11.31 -7.36 17.84
CA LEU A 89 -9.96 -7.22 18.38
C LEU A 89 -9.83 -7.79 19.81
N ASN A 90 -10.87 -7.67 20.63
CA ASN A 90 -10.93 -8.28 21.97
C ASN A 90 -10.90 -9.81 21.92
N GLU A 91 -11.53 -10.42 20.92
CA GLU A 91 -11.46 -11.87 20.69
C GLU A 91 -10.11 -12.29 20.13
N MET A 92 -9.58 -11.52 19.18
CA MET A 92 -8.31 -11.80 18.51
C MET A 92 -7.10 -11.71 19.46
N LYS A 93 -7.14 -10.80 20.44
CA LYS A 93 -6.07 -10.56 21.43
C LYS A 93 -4.69 -10.37 20.76
N PRO A 94 -4.53 -9.33 19.91
CA PRO A 94 -3.29 -9.08 19.19
C PRO A 94 -2.09 -8.97 20.14
N LYS A 95 -1.01 -9.68 19.84
CA LYS A 95 0.26 -9.57 20.57
C LYS A 95 0.84 -8.16 20.40
N ASP A 96 1.48 -7.67 21.45
CA ASP A 96 2.13 -6.34 21.51
C ASP A 96 1.23 -5.18 21.06
N ASN A 97 -0.09 -5.31 21.31
CA ASN A 97 -1.08 -4.32 20.94
C ASN A 97 -1.03 -3.97 19.44
N THR A 98 -0.67 -4.92 18.57
CA THR A 98 -0.43 -4.70 17.15
C THR A 98 -1.40 -5.48 16.27
N VAL A 99 -2.11 -4.80 15.37
CA VAL A 99 -3.04 -5.40 14.42
C VAL A 99 -2.45 -5.34 13.02
N ILE A 100 -2.51 -6.44 12.28
CA ILE A 100 -2.18 -6.44 10.84
C ILE A 100 -3.47 -6.19 10.08
N VAL A 101 -3.54 -5.09 9.35
CA VAL A 101 -4.75 -4.63 8.67
C VAL A 101 -4.60 -4.87 7.17
N MET A 102 -5.60 -5.52 6.58
CA MET A 102 -5.73 -5.70 5.14
C MET A 102 -7.09 -5.19 4.69
N VAL A 103 -7.19 -4.70 3.44
CA VAL A 103 -8.46 -4.37 2.80
C VAL A 103 -8.59 -5.18 1.53
N SER A 104 -9.74 -5.80 1.31
CA SER A 104 -9.98 -6.61 0.12
C SER A 104 -11.42 -6.48 -0.36
N ASN A 105 -11.59 -6.56 -1.68
CA ASN A 105 -12.85 -6.80 -2.34
C ASN A 105 -12.79 -8.13 -3.11
N PHE A 106 -13.92 -8.61 -3.61
CA PHE A 106 -13.99 -9.93 -4.23
C PHE A 106 -13.10 -10.00 -5.48
N GLY A 107 -13.00 -8.89 -6.21
CA GLY A 107 -12.14 -8.76 -7.37
C GLY A 107 -10.65 -9.03 -7.11
N GLN A 108 -10.14 -8.80 -5.91
CA GLN A 108 -8.74 -9.06 -5.53
C GLN A 108 -8.58 -10.27 -4.61
N SER A 109 -9.67 -11.00 -4.37
CA SER A 109 -9.74 -12.07 -3.39
C SER A 109 -8.71 -13.20 -3.61
N GLU A 110 -8.35 -13.54 -4.86
CA GLU A 110 -7.35 -14.58 -5.10
C GLU A 110 -5.96 -14.20 -4.57
N LEU A 111 -5.64 -12.90 -4.50
CA LEU A 111 -4.40 -12.44 -3.88
C LEU A 111 -4.44 -12.64 -2.37
N LEU A 112 -5.60 -12.42 -1.73
CA LEU A 112 -5.81 -12.73 -0.32
C LEU A 112 -5.70 -14.25 -0.06
N VAL A 113 -6.30 -15.08 -0.90
CA VAL A 113 -6.16 -16.55 -0.82
C VAL A 113 -4.69 -16.94 -0.97
N ASN A 114 -4.00 -16.37 -1.96
CA ASN A 114 -2.58 -16.65 -2.17
C ASN A 114 -1.71 -16.24 -0.98
N PHE A 115 -1.97 -15.07 -0.38
CA PHE A 115 -1.30 -14.63 0.83
C PHE A 115 -1.43 -15.68 1.95
N VAL A 116 -2.65 -16.17 2.21
CA VAL A 116 -2.88 -17.18 3.26
C VAL A 116 -2.20 -18.51 2.91
N CYS A 117 -2.36 -19.01 1.69
CA CYS A 117 -1.72 -20.26 1.27
C CYS A 117 -0.18 -20.17 1.33
N ALA A 118 0.39 -19.04 0.90
CA ALA A 118 1.83 -18.80 0.94
C ALA A 118 2.37 -18.70 2.37
N ALA A 119 1.61 -18.09 3.29
CA ALA A 119 1.95 -18.01 4.71
C ALA A 119 1.87 -19.40 5.38
N GLN A 120 0.81 -20.17 5.11
CA GLN A 120 0.65 -21.54 5.64
C GLN A 120 1.75 -22.48 5.17
N LYS A 121 2.14 -22.43 3.89
CA LYS A 121 3.26 -23.23 3.37
C LYS A 121 4.58 -22.96 4.10
N ARG A 122 4.72 -21.78 4.70
CA ARG A 122 5.91 -21.33 5.43
C ARG A 122 5.73 -21.38 6.94
N ASP A 123 4.65 -22.01 7.42
CA ASP A 123 4.31 -22.12 8.84
C ASP A 123 4.26 -20.74 9.55
N LEU A 124 3.79 -19.71 8.84
CA LEU A 124 3.68 -18.34 9.36
C LEU A 124 2.30 -18.08 9.98
N ASP A 125 2.31 -17.54 11.20
CA ASP A 125 1.12 -17.19 11.97
C ASP A 125 0.41 -15.97 11.38
N THR A 126 -0.86 -16.12 10.98
CA THR A 126 -1.71 -15.04 10.46
C THR A 126 -2.79 -14.61 11.46
N SER A 127 -2.71 -15.03 12.72
CA SER A 127 -3.76 -14.79 13.73
C SER A 127 -3.99 -13.33 14.10
N GLN A 128 -3.01 -12.44 13.84
CA GLN A 128 -3.13 -10.99 14.05
C GLN A 128 -3.65 -10.23 12.83
N VAL A 129 -4.03 -10.93 11.75
CA VAL A 129 -4.58 -10.34 10.53
C VAL A 129 -6.09 -10.10 10.67
N LEU A 130 -6.48 -8.83 10.54
CA LEU A 130 -7.86 -8.39 10.39
C LEU A 130 -8.07 -7.90 8.95
N VAL A 131 -8.96 -8.59 8.23
CA VAL A 131 -9.36 -8.19 6.88
C VAL A 131 -10.61 -7.32 6.96
N PHE A 132 -10.52 -6.09 6.49
CA PHE A 132 -11.68 -5.27 6.21
C PHE A 132 -12.17 -5.61 4.80
N ALA A 133 -13.24 -6.40 4.76
CA ALA A 133 -13.92 -6.76 3.53
C ALA A 133 -14.83 -5.62 3.08
N THR A 134 -14.94 -5.42 1.78
CA THR A 134 -15.82 -4.39 1.19
C THR A 134 -17.06 -4.96 0.54
N ASP A 135 -17.22 -6.28 0.62
CA ASP A 135 -18.41 -7.03 0.19
C ASP A 135 -18.54 -8.30 1.06
N LEU A 136 -19.75 -8.89 1.08
CA LEU A 136 -20.05 -10.06 1.90
C LEU A 136 -19.29 -11.30 1.42
N GLU A 137 -19.07 -11.44 0.12
CA GLU A 137 -18.31 -12.54 -0.48
C GLU A 137 -16.87 -12.58 0.05
N THR A 138 -16.21 -11.43 0.12
CA THR A 138 -14.84 -11.33 0.65
C THR A 138 -14.79 -11.58 2.14
N LYS A 139 -15.81 -11.17 2.90
CA LYS A 139 -15.90 -11.49 4.32
C LYS A 139 -15.98 -13.01 4.52
N ALA A 140 -16.92 -13.67 3.84
CA ALA A 140 -17.09 -15.12 3.91
C ALA A 140 -15.81 -15.85 3.50
N LEU A 141 -15.15 -15.38 2.44
CA LEU A 141 -13.89 -15.94 1.99
C LEU A 141 -12.77 -15.80 3.03
N ALA A 142 -12.55 -14.59 3.57
CA ALA A 142 -11.53 -14.37 4.61
C ALA A 142 -11.77 -15.25 5.84
N GLU A 143 -13.02 -15.41 6.27
CA GLU A 143 -13.40 -16.30 7.38
C GLU A 143 -13.16 -17.78 7.03
N SER A 144 -13.44 -18.20 5.79
CA SER A 144 -13.16 -19.57 5.32
C SER A 144 -11.66 -19.90 5.25
N LEU A 145 -10.81 -18.88 5.13
CA LEU A 145 -9.35 -18.98 5.19
C LEU A 145 -8.81 -19.00 6.62
N GLY A 146 -9.67 -18.87 7.64
CA GLY A 146 -9.28 -18.83 9.05
C GLY A 146 -8.81 -17.44 9.52
N LEU A 147 -9.05 -16.38 8.74
CA LEU A 147 -8.77 -15.01 9.15
C LEU A 147 -9.95 -14.40 9.90
N ARG A 148 -9.69 -13.33 10.65
CA ARG A 148 -10.75 -12.46 11.18
C ARG A 148 -11.11 -11.44 10.10
N ALA A 149 -12.41 -11.21 9.91
CA ALA A 149 -12.91 -10.28 8.92
C ALA A 149 -13.99 -9.35 9.48
N TYR A 150 -14.02 -8.12 8.99
CA TYR A 150 -15.02 -7.12 9.30
C TYR A 150 -15.60 -6.57 8.00
N TYR A 151 -16.92 -6.50 7.90
CA TYR A 151 -17.64 -5.84 6.81
C TYR A 151 -18.65 -4.88 7.43
N ASP A 152 -18.67 -3.67 6.91
CA ASP A 152 -19.59 -2.63 7.33
C ASP A 152 -20.39 -2.15 6.13
N GLU A 153 -21.62 -2.65 5.99
CA GLU A 153 -22.51 -2.23 4.91
C GLU A 153 -22.71 -0.71 4.89
N ARG A 154 -22.70 -0.06 6.05
CA ARG A 154 -22.88 1.39 6.17
C ARG A 154 -21.75 2.16 5.52
N ASN A 155 -20.52 1.66 5.54
CA ASN A 155 -19.36 2.36 4.97
C ASN A 155 -18.93 1.81 3.60
N PHE A 156 -19.27 0.55 3.31
CA PHE A 156 -18.76 -0.18 2.14
C PHE A 156 -19.85 -0.68 1.18
N GLY A 157 -21.14 -0.57 1.50
CA GLY A 157 -22.23 -1.15 0.70
C GLY A 157 -22.31 -0.66 -0.75
N ASP A 158 -21.89 0.58 -1.01
CA ASP A 158 -21.83 1.15 -2.36
C ASP A 158 -20.52 0.85 -3.11
N MET A 159 -19.61 0.08 -2.50
CA MET A 159 -18.31 -0.22 -3.10
C MET A 159 -18.41 -1.32 -4.16
N PRO A 160 -17.73 -1.17 -5.31
CA PRO A 160 -17.72 -2.19 -6.35
C PRO A 160 -17.02 -3.48 -5.89
N SER A 161 -17.68 -4.62 -6.10
CA SER A 161 -17.11 -5.94 -5.81
C SER A 161 -16.04 -6.37 -6.81
N GLU A 162 -15.97 -5.76 -8.01
CA GLU A 162 -14.98 -6.14 -9.03
C GLU A 162 -13.62 -5.44 -8.84
N ALA A 163 -12.57 -6.01 -9.43
CA ALA A 163 -11.24 -5.40 -9.39
C ALA A 163 -11.21 -4.06 -10.16
N ALA A 164 -10.33 -3.15 -9.72
CA ALA A 164 -10.02 -1.95 -10.50
C ALA A 164 -9.36 -2.35 -11.82
N GLY A 165 -9.78 -1.71 -12.92
CA GLY A 165 -9.24 -1.96 -14.24
C GLY A 165 -7.87 -1.31 -14.45
N HIS A 166 -7.63 -0.17 -13.79
CA HIS A 166 -6.32 0.47 -13.73
C HIS A 166 -6.17 1.39 -12.51
N TYR A 167 -4.94 1.77 -12.20
CA TYR A 167 -4.64 2.75 -11.15
C TYR A 167 -5.39 4.07 -11.41
N GLY A 168 -6.12 4.55 -10.40
CA GLY A 168 -6.85 5.81 -10.43
C GLY A 168 -8.25 5.81 -11.08
N ASP A 169 -8.88 4.65 -11.27
CA ASP A 169 -10.30 4.58 -11.70
C ASP A 169 -11.30 4.80 -10.54
N ARG A 170 -12.61 4.91 -10.83
CA ARG A 170 -13.65 5.15 -9.80
C ARG A 170 -13.71 4.03 -8.75
N ARG A 171 -13.47 2.77 -9.13
CA ARG A 171 -13.46 1.62 -8.21
C ARG A 171 -12.23 1.67 -7.32
N PHE A 172 -11.08 2.02 -7.91
CA PHE A 172 -9.82 2.25 -7.22
C PHE A 172 -9.96 3.34 -6.16
N THR A 173 -10.54 4.49 -6.50
CA THR A 173 -10.71 5.60 -5.56
C THR A 173 -11.63 5.24 -4.38
N ALA A 174 -12.69 4.45 -4.60
CA ALA A 174 -13.51 3.91 -3.51
C ALA A 174 -12.68 2.99 -2.58
N MET A 175 -11.86 2.09 -3.15
CA MET A 175 -10.92 1.27 -2.39
C MET A 175 -9.87 2.08 -1.63
N MET A 176 -9.43 3.22 -2.16
CA MET A 176 -8.49 4.09 -1.47
C MET A 176 -9.13 4.69 -0.20
N MET A 177 -10.42 5.04 -0.24
CA MET A 177 -11.14 5.51 0.95
C MET A 177 -11.37 4.37 1.95
N ALA A 178 -11.66 3.14 1.49
CA ALA A 178 -11.72 1.98 2.37
C ALA A 178 -10.43 1.80 3.16
N LYS A 179 -9.26 1.83 2.49
CA LYS A 179 -7.95 1.77 3.15
C LYS A 179 -7.79 2.82 4.27
N VAL A 180 -8.24 4.05 4.03
CA VAL A 180 -8.17 5.13 5.03
C VAL A 180 -9.12 4.89 6.21
N ILE A 181 -10.36 4.49 5.95
CA ILE A 181 -11.35 4.18 6.99
C ILE A 181 -10.84 3.06 7.91
N CYS A 182 -10.31 1.99 7.33
CA CYS A 182 -9.89 0.80 8.07
C CYS A 182 -8.75 1.10 9.06
N VAL A 183 -7.73 1.83 8.60
CA VAL A 183 -6.62 2.22 9.49
C VAL A 183 -7.03 3.29 10.50
N GLN A 184 -8.00 4.16 10.17
CA GLN A 184 -8.50 5.14 11.11
C GLN A 184 -9.28 4.47 12.25
N LEU A 185 -10.14 3.49 11.96
CA LEU A 185 -10.88 2.73 12.98
C LEU A 185 -9.92 2.01 13.94
N VAL A 186 -8.92 1.29 13.42
CA VAL A 186 -7.92 0.61 14.27
C VAL A 186 -7.08 1.60 15.07
N SER A 187 -6.67 2.72 14.46
CA SER A 187 -5.94 3.79 15.15
C SER A 187 -6.76 4.46 16.25
N ALA A 188 -8.08 4.60 16.07
CA ALA A 188 -8.99 5.19 17.05
C ALA A 188 -9.19 4.28 18.27
N LEU A 189 -8.94 2.98 18.13
CA LEU A 189 -8.92 2.00 19.20
C LEU A 189 -7.58 1.87 19.91
N HIS A 190 -6.62 2.77 19.61
CA HIS A 190 -5.32 2.85 20.28
C HIS A 190 -4.39 1.64 20.05
N TYR A 191 -4.54 0.92 18.94
CA TYR A 191 -3.64 -0.16 18.52
C TYR A 191 -2.49 0.37 17.67
N ASN A 192 -1.31 -0.25 17.79
CA ASN A 192 -0.31 -0.21 16.73
C ASN A 192 -0.90 -0.95 15.52
N LEU A 193 -0.55 -0.55 14.30
CA LEU A 193 -1.01 -1.24 13.11
C LEU A 193 0.10 -1.45 12.08
N LEU A 194 0.09 -2.61 11.45
CA LEU A 194 0.81 -2.87 10.21
C LEU A 194 -0.25 -2.96 9.10
N PHE A 195 -0.31 -1.98 8.23
CA PHE A 195 -1.14 -2.08 7.05
C PHE A 195 -0.38 -2.80 5.93
N GLN A 196 -1.07 -3.72 5.25
CA GLN A 196 -0.56 -4.32 4.02
C GLN A 196 -1.65 -4.52 2.96
N ASP A 197 -1.27 -4.41 1.70
CA ASP A 197 -2.09 -4.83 0.57
C ASP A 197 -2.14 -6.37 0.45
N VAL A 198 -3.16 -6.87 -0.24
CA VAL A 198 -3.36 -8.31 -0.48
C VAL A 198 -2.34 -8.93 -1.46
N ASP A 199 -1.62 -8.11 -2.22
CA ASP A 199 -0.58 -8.54 -3.15
C ASP A 199 0.81 -8.62 -2.52
N ILE A 200 0.85 -8.98 -1.23
CA ILE A 200 2.07 -9.23 -0.48
C ILE A 200 2.12 -10.70 -0.08
N VAL A 201 3.30 -11.31 -0.23
CA VAL A 201 3.62 -12.61 0.36
C VAL A 201 4.65 -12.43 1.47
N TRP A 202 4.59 -13.27 2.49
CA TRP A 202 5.57 -13.28 3.58
C TRP A 202 6.56 -14.41 3.39
N TYR A 203 7.84 -14.12 3.65
CA TYR A 203 8.88 -15.14 3.83
C TYR A 203 9.25 -15.30 5.30
N LYS A 204 9.07 -14.23 6.10
CA LYS A 204 9.17 -14.20 7.56
C LYS A 204 8.03 -13.35 8.12
N HIS A 205 7.68 -13.55 9.37
CA HIS A 205 6.62 -12.76 9.98
C HIS A 205 7.06 -11.29 10.12
N PRO A 206 6.40 -10.32 9.47
CA PRO A 206 6.91 -8.95 9.35
C PRO A 206 7.01 -8.21 10.69
N LEU A 207 6.19 -8.56 11.68
CA LEU A 207 6.28 -7.95 13.01
C LEU A 207 7.60 -8.27 13.73
N GLU A 208 8.30 -9.34 13.39
CA GLU A 208 9.61 -9.62 13.98
C GLU A 208 10.64 -8.52 13.67
N TYR A 209 10.48 -7.80 12.55
CA TYR A 209 11.31 -6.65 12.24
C TYR A 209 10.96 -5.45 13.13
N PHE A 210 9.67 -5.15 13.28
CA PHE A 210 9.16 -3.99 14.02
C PHE A 210 9.09 -4.19 15.54
N GLN A 211 9.36 -5.40 16.02
CA GLN A 211 9.40 -5.74 17.45
C GLN A 211 10.81 -6.07 17.93
N SER A 212 11.78 -6.18 17.02
CA SER A 212 13.18 -6.43 17.35
C SER A 212 13.91 -5.11 17.65
N PRO A 213 14.38 -4.89 18.90
CA PRO A 213 15.13 -3.68 19.25
C PRO A 213 16.39 -3.50 18.40
N ASP A 214 17.08 -4.59 18.05
CA ASP A 214 18.30 -4.55 17.24
C ASP A 214 18.04 -4.09 15.79
N LYS A 215 16.89 -4.46 15.22
CA LYS A 215 16.50 -4.10 13.85
C LYS A 215 15.88 -2.72 13.76
N MET A 216 15.13 -2.35 14.79
CA MET A 216 14.64 -0.98 14.93
C MET A 216 15.77 -0.02 15.31
N GLY A 217 16.84 -0.47 15.97
CA GLY A 217 17.82 0.40 16.63
C GLY A 217 17.17 1.23 17.77
N ASP A 218 17.87 2.27 18.24
CA ASP A 218 17.33 3.32 19.15
C ASP A 218 16.22 4.17 18.47
N SER A 219 15.53 3.64 17.47
CA SER A 219 14.69 4.44 16.59
C SER A 219 13.32 4.74 17.20
N ASP A 220 13.27 5.93 17.77
CA ASP A 220 12.06 6.65 18.17
C ASP A 220 11.24 7.11 16.94
N PHE A 221 11.10 6.29 15.88
CA PHE A 221 10.19 6.60 14.77
C PHE A 221 8.76 6.18 15.11
N ASP A 222 7.82 7.00 14.66
CA ASP A 222 6.38 6.85 14.82
C ASP A 222 5.78 5.97 13.70
N VAL A 223 6.30 6.11 12.47
CA VAL A 223 5.78 5.42 11.28
C VAL A 223 6.92 4.94 10.38
N PHE A 224 6.74 3.75 9.81
CA PHE A 224 7.65 3.11 8.86
C PHE A 224 6.91 2.81 7.56
N PHE A 225 7.44 3.25 6.42
CA PHE A 225 6.89 2.92 5.10
C PHE A 225 7.91 2.15 4.28
N GLN A 226 7.43 1.20 3.48
CA GLN A 226 8.23 0.68 2.38
C GLN A 226 8.54 1.82 1.39
N ASP A 227 9.76 1.88 0.85
CA ASP A 227 10.08 2.78 -0.27
C ASP A 227 9.36 2.31 -1.54
N ASP A 228 8.62 3.21 -2.18
CA ASP A 228 7.90 2.97 -3.43
C ASP A 228 8.83 2.65 -4.60
N GLY A 229 10.08 3.10 -4.54
CA GLY A 229 11.04 3.10 -5.64
C GLY A 229 10.80 4.23 -6.65
N GLY A 230 9.60 4.83 -6.65
CA GLY A 230 9.21 5.90 -7.55
C GLY A 230 9.55 7.27 -7.01
N HIS A 231 10.79 7.71 -7.19
CA HIS A 231 11.28 8.98 -6.63
C HIS A 231 10.92 10.22 -7.49
N SER A 232 9.71 10.23 -8.05
CA SER A 232 9.21 11.39 -8.81
C SER A 232 8.71 12.50 -7.88
N THR A 233 8.56 13.72 -8.41
CA THR A 233 8.01 14.86 -7.65
C THR A 233 6.60 14.61 -7.11
N ARG A 234 5.87 13.63 -7.66
CA ARG A 234 4.55 13.21 -7.18
C ARG A 234 4.61 12.57 -5.80
N TYR A 235 5.66 11.81 -5.50
CA TYR A 235 5.79 11.01 -4.27
C TYR A 235 6.87 11.54 -3.32
N ALA A 236 7.58 12.59 -3.69
CA ALA A 236 8.56 13.23 -2.82
C ALA A 236 7.93 13.84 -1.53
N PRO A 237 8.70 14.16 -0.47
CA PRO A 237 10.09 13.76 -0.28
C PRO A 237 10.24 12.28 0.05
N TYR A 238 9.19 11.67 0.58
CA TYR A 238 9.29 10.39 1.26
C TYR A 238 9.34 9.21 0.30
N SER A 239 8.68 9.31 -0.86
CA SER A 239 8.43 8.17 -1.74
C SER A 239 7.86 6.98 -0.96
N ALA A 240 6.99 7.27 -0.01
CA ALA A 240 6.38 6.27 0.86
C ALA A 240 5.36 5.46 0.06
N ASN A 241 5.57 4.16 -0.01
CA ASN A 241 4.56 3.25 -0.54
C ASN A 241 3.48 3.03 0.52
N SER A 242 2.22 3.19 0.14
CA SER A 242 1.10 3.03 1.07
C SER A 242 0.46 1.64 1.05
N GLY A 243 1.08 0.68 0.34
CA GLY A 243 0.69 -0.73 0.36
C GLY A 243 1.39 -1.56 1.43
N PHE A 244 2.43 -1.05 2.09
CA PHE A 244 3.04 -1.69 3.26
C PHE A 244 3.65 -0.67 4.23
N TYR A 245 3.08 -0.54 5.43
CA TYR A 245 3.59 0.39 6.44
C TYR A 245 3.18 0.02 7.87
N TYR A 246 4.05 0.34 8.82
CA TYR A 246 3.84 0.13 10.26
C TYR A 246 3.69 1.47 10.98
N VAL A 247 2.70 1.57 11.87
CA VAL A 247 2.36 2.76 12.65
C VAL A 247 2.36 2.38 14.13
N LYS A 248 3.18 3.07 14.92
CA LYS A 248 3.07 3.02 16.39
C LYS A 248 1.94 3.94 16.84
N HIS A 249 1.12 3.49 17.78
CA HIS A 249 0.08 4.33 18.34
C HIS A 249 0.67 5.44 19.22
N ASN A 250 0.35 6.69 18.90
CA ASN A 250 0.53 7.87 19.75
C ASN A 250 -0.31 9.04 19.21
N ASP A 251 -0.32 10.16 19.95
CA ASP A 251 -1.11 11.35 19.58
C ASP A 251 -0.76 11.90 18.17
N ARG A 252 0.51 11.82 17.75
CA ARG A 252 0.94 12.31 16.43
C ARG A 252 0.41 11.43 15.31
N THR A 253 0.49 10.11 15.47
CA THR A 253 0.00 9.15 14.46
C THR A 253 -1.52 9.13 14.41
N GLN A 254 -2.19 9.22 15.55
CA GLN A 254 -3.65 9.35 15.61
C GLN A 254 -4.13 10.61 14.90
N TYR A 255 -3.47 11.75 15.14
CA TYR A 255 -3.81 12.99 14.46
C TYR A 255 -3.51 12.92 12.95
N PHE A 256 -2.39 12.31 12.56
CA PHE A 256 -2.05 12.08 11.16
C PHE A 256 -3.09 11.25 10.41
N LEU A 257 -3.51 10.11 10.94
CA LEU A 257 -4.51 9.26 10.31
C LEU A 257 -5.91 9.91 10.29
N THR A 258 -6.23 10.70 11.32
CA THR A 258 -7.46 11.52 11.32
C THR A 258 -7.41 12.60 10.24
N SER A 259 -6.29 13.32 10.07
CA SER A 259 -6.12 14.29 9.00
C SER A 259 -6.23 13.64 7.61
N LEU A 260 -5.72 12.41 7.45
CA LEU A 260 -5.85 11.66 6.20
C LEU A 260 -7.30 11.30 5.87
N LEU A 261 -8.09 10.88 6.87
CA LEU A 261 -9.53 10.69 6.73
C LEU A 261 -10.22 11.96 6.25
N LEU A 262 -9.93 13.09 6.88
CA LEU A 262 -10.56 14.38 6.55
C LEU A 262 -10.16 14.89 5.15
N ALA A 263 -8.98 14.52 4.66
CA ALA A 263 -8.46 14.88 3.34
C ALA A 263 -8.98 14.01 2.18
N GLY A 264 -10.14 13.35 2.35
CA GLY A 264 -10.72 12.49 1.31
C GLY A 264 -11.02 13.23 0.00
N ASP A 265 -11.26 14.54 0.01
CA ASP A 265 -11.41 15.34 -1.22
C ASP A 265 -10.12 15.42 -2.05
N LEU A 266 -8.95 15.44 -1.40
CA LEU A 266 -7.65 15.34 -2.05
C LEU A 266 -7.43 13.93 -2.63
N ILE A 267 -7.88 12.89 -1.93
CA ILE A 267 -7.85 11.50 -2.43
C ILE A 267 -8.71 11.39 -3.69
N LEU A 268 -9.95 11.87 -3.64
CA LEU A 268 -10.86 11.93 -4.79
C LEU A 268 -10.27 12.73 -5.96
N LYS A 269 -9.55 13.82 -5.68
CA LYS A 269 -8.97 14.69 -6.71
C LYS A 269 -7.75 14.08 -7.41
N THR A 270 -6.97 13.29 -6.67
CA THR A 270 -5.70 12.69 -7.13
C THR A 270 -5.82 11.23 -7.52
N ASP A 271 -7.00 10.64 -7.28
CA ASP A 271 -7.31 9.22 -7.41
C ASP A 271 -6.29 8.34 -6.67
N SER A 272 -5.73 8.84 -5.55
CA SER A 272 -4.60 8.22 -4.85
C SER A 272 -4.54 8.63 -3.39
N HIS A 273 -4.80 7.70 -2.47
CA HIS A 273 -4.52 7.96 -1.05
C HIS A 273 -3.01 8.09 -0.78
N GLN A 274 -2.14 7.36 -1.49
CA GLN A 274 -0.68 7.47 -1.34
C GLN A 274 -0.21 8.92 -1.53
N GLN A 275 -0.74 9.60 -2.55
CA GLN A 275 -0.37 10.98 -2.85
C GLN A 275 -0.85 11.96 -1.76
N ALA A 276 -2.09 11.80 -1.27
CA ALA A 276 -2.62 12.60 -0.17
C ALA A 276 -1.86 12.34 1.14
N LEU A 277 -1.60 11.07 1.44
CA LEU A 277 -0.82 10.60 2.58
C LEU A 277 0.56 11.24 2.62
N ILE A 278 1.31 11.23 1.51
CA ILE A 278 2.65 11.83 1.44
C ILE A 278 2.60 13.35 1.63
N ALA A 279 1.60 14.03 1.09
CA ALA A 279 1.43 15.47 1.29
C ALA A 279 1.22 15.79 2.77
N LEU A 280 0.35 15.03 3.44
CA LEU A 280 0.10 15.17 4.88
C LEU A 280 1.30 14.75 5.73
N LEU A 281 2.06 13.73 5.35
CA LEU A 281 3.30 13.36 6.05
C LEU A 281 4.26 14.54 6.10
N SER A 282 4.45 15.26 4.99
CA SER A 282 5.33 16.43 4.94
C SER A 282 4.91 17.48 5.96
N GLU A 283 3.60 17.77 6.02
CA GLU A 283 3.06 18.75 6.95
C GLU A 283 3.18 18.28 8.40
N HIS A 284 2.84 17.03 8.69
CA HIS A 284 2.84 16.50 10.05
C HIS A 284 4.24 16.34 10.63
N VAL A 285 5.23 16.00 9.79
CA VAL A 285 6.64 16.01 10.21
C VAL A 285 7.08 17.44 10.55
N SER A 286 6.72 18.41 9.72
CA SER A 286 7.15 19.80 9.92
C SER A 286 6.45 20.50 11.10
N LEU A 287 5.15 20.27 11.31
CA LEU A 287 4.37 20.99 12.31
C LEU A 287 4.28 20.26 13.66
N TYR A 288 4.12 18.94 13.64
CA TYR A 288 3.80 18.16 14.84
C TYR A 288 4.94 17.25 15.29
N GLY A 289 6.06 17.26 14.56
CA GLY A 289 7.23 16.44 14.87
C GLY A 289 6.98 14.95 14.67
N LEU A 290 6.09 14.56 13.76
CA LEU A 290 5.89 13.16 13.38
C LEU A 290 7.21 12.60 12.83
N LYS A 291 7.65 11.46 13.37
CA LYS A 291 8.92 10.84 13.02
C LYS A 291 8.69 9.71 12.03
N VAL A 292 9.11 9.92 10.79
CA VAL A 292 8.86 9.00 9.67
C VAL A 292 10.14 8.33 9.23
N LYS A 293 10.10 7.01 9.06
CA LYS A 293 11.16 6.19 8.47
C LYS A 293 10.71 5.62 7.14
N ILE A 294 11.52 5.83 6.10
CA ILE A 294 11.39 5.10 4.84
C ILE A 294 12.39 3.95 4.86
N MET A 295 11.89 2.72 4.70
CA MET A 295 12.68 1.51 4.60
C MET A 295 13.28 1.47 3.20
N SER A 296 14.58 1.70 3.12
CA SER A 296 15.28 1.97 1.86
C SER A 296 15.12 0.81 0.87
N ARG A 297 14.87 1.14 -0.40
CA ARG A 297 14.90 0.18 -1.51
C ARG A 297 16.29 -0.41 -1.81
N ASP A 298 17.32 0.03 -1.10
CA ASP A 298 18.69 -0.49 -1.24
C ASP A 298 19.01 -1.55 -0.17
N THR A 299 18.12 -1.76 0.80
CA THR A 299 18.26 -2.82 1.81
C THR A 299 17.37 -4.01 1.46
N PRO A 300 17.77 -5.25 1.82
CA PRO A 300 17.17 -6.44 1.24
C PRO A 300 15.83 -6.86 1.88
N GLU A 301 15.41 -6.25 2.99
CA GLU A 301 14.36 -6.75 3.87
C GLU A 301 12.94 -6.60 3.29
N PHE A 302 12.67 -5.52 2.54
CA PHE A 302 11.33 -5.14 2.10
C PHE A 302 11.27 -4.88 0.59
N PRO A 303 11.57 -5.88 -0.26
CA PRO A 303 11.48 -5.75 -1.70
C PRO A 303 10.04 -5.59 -2.21
N GLY A 304 9.94 -5.12 -3.45
CA GLY A 304 8.66 -5.02 -4.13
C GLY A 304 8.81 -4.71 -5.61
N GLY A 305 7.83 -4.05 -6.21
CA GLY A 305 7.75 -3.79 -7.65
C GLY A 305 9.00 -3.16 -8.27
N TYR A 306 9.63 -2.20 -7.59
CA TYR A 306 10.91 -1.61 -8.04
C TYR A 306 12.01 -2.67 -8.22
N HIS A 307 12.11 -3.61 -7.28
CA HIS A 307 13.10 -4.68 -7.32
C HIS A 307 12.77 -5.70 -8.41
N TYR A 308 11.48 -6.04 -8.58
CA TYR A 308 11.02 -6.94 -9.63
C TYR A 308 11.35 -6.42 -11.04
N HIS A 309 11.13 -5.12 -11.26
CA HIS A 309 11.34 -4.46 -12.55
C HIS A 309 12.72 -3.80 -12.69
N GLN A 310 13.65 -4.06 -11.76
CA GLN A 310 14.95 -3.41 -11.76
C GLN A 310 15.79 -3.82 -12.99
N ALA A 311 16.22 -2.83 -13.78
CA ALA A 311 16.99 -3.07 -15.00
C ALA A 311 18.32 -3.82 -14.76
N SER A 312 18.96 -3.62 -13.60
CA SER A 312 20.19 -4.33 -13.22
C SER A 312 19.95 -5.82 -12.92
N LYS A 313 18.70 -6.20 -12.64
CA LYS A 313 18.27 -7.56 -12.22
C LYS A 313 18.95 -8.05 -10.93
N ARG A 314 19.72 -7.20 -10.24
CA ARG A 314 20.62 -7.59 -9.15
C ARG A 314 19.84 -8.24 -8.01
N TYR A 315 18.80 -7.57 -7.53
CA TYR A 315 18.03 -8.07 -6.39
C TYR A 315 17.39 -9.42 -6.68
N MET A 316 16.64 -9.54 -7.78
CA MET A 316 15.94 -10.78 -8.12
C MET A 316 16.88 -11.96 -8.41
N LYS A 317 18.08 -11.70 -8.96
CA LYS A 317 19.12 -12.74 -9.08
C LYS A 317 19.60 -13.24 -7.72
N SER A 318 19.93 -12.33 -6.81
CA SER A 318 20.32 -12.69 -5.44
C SER A 318 19.18 -13.37 -4.67
N PHE A 319 17.93 -12.96 -4.90
CA PHE A 319 16.75 -13.59 -4.32
C PHE A 319 16.60 -15.05 -4.75
N PHE A 320 16.63 -15.34 -6.07
CA PHE A 320 16.56 -16.73 -6.55
C PHE A 320 17.79 -17.56 -6.23
N ALA A 321 18.97 -16.93 -6.07
CA ALA A 321 20.18 -17.57 -5.59
C ALA A 321 20.20 -17.79 -4.07
N LYS A 322 19.16 -17.33 -3.34
CA LYS A 322 19.06 -17.38 -1.86
C LYS A 322 20.20 -16.66 -1.14
N GLU A 323 20.73 -15.61 -1.77
CA GLU A 323 21.76 -14.73 -1.20
C GLU A 323 21.16 -13.60 -0.34
N VAL A 324 19.86 -13.36 -0.47
CA VAL A 324 19.09 -12.42 0.36
C VAL A 324 17.92 -13.15 1.01
N ASP A 325 17.54 -12.68 2.19
CA ASP A 325 16.49 -13.26 3.02
C ASP A 325 15.50 -12.15 3.44
N PRO A 326 14.54 -11.78 2.57
CA PRO A 326 13.57 -10.72 2.84
C PRO A 326 12.50 -11.12 3.86
N TYR A 327 11.80 -10.14 4.42
CA TYR A 327 10.60 -10.38 5.24
C TYR A 327 9.38 -10.66 4.38
N ILE A 328 9.21 -9.89 3.31
CA ILE A 328 8.05 -9.94 2.43
C ILE A 328 8.47 -9.80 0.96
N PHE A 329 7.54 -10.00 0.04
CA PHE A 329 7.59 -9.41 -1.29
C PHE A 329 6.27 -8.72 -1.60
N HIS A 330 6.32 -7.45 -2.01
CA HIS A 330 5.13 -6.69 -2.41
C HIS A 330 5.06 -6.56 -3.94
N MET A 331 4.06 -7.16 -4.59
CA MET A 331 3.89 -7.14 -6.06
C MET A 331 3.27 -5.82 -6.57
N SER A 332 3.84 -4.71 -6.13
CA SER A 332 3.53 -3.36 -6.61
C SER A 332 4.08 -3.13 -8.03
N TRP A 333 3.81 -1.95 -8.62
CA TRP A 333 4.26 -1.57 -9.96
C TRP A 333 3.75 -2.46 -11.11
N THR A 334 2.59 -3.09 -10.90
CA THR A 334 1.97 -3.96 -11.89
C THR A 334 0.81 -3.26 -12.61
N LYS A 335 0.60 -3.57 -13.89
CA LYS A 335 -0.44 -2.95 -14.73
C LYS A 335 -1.85 -3.19 -14.20
N ASN A 336 -2.15 -4.40 -13.77
CA ASN A 336 -3.46 -4.86 -13.29
C ASN A 336 -3.28 -6.07 -12.37
N LYS A 337 -4.40 -6.59 -11.83
CA LYS A 337 -4.40 -7.78 -10.98
C LYS A 337 -3.83 -9.00 -11.71
N ASP A 338 -4.29 -9.27 -12.92
CA ASP A 338 -3.95 -10.51 -13.65
C ASP A 338 -2.45 -10.66 -13.83
N ASN A 339 -1.74 -9.58 -14.18
CA ASN A 339 -0.29 -9.61 -14.26
C ASN A 339 0.39 -9.97 -12.92
N LYS A 340 -0.19 -9.60 -11.76
CA LYS A 340 0.36 -9.95 -10.44
C LYS A 340 0.33 -11.47 -10.24
N LEU A 341 -0.77 -12.12 -10.62
CA LEU A 341 -0.91 -13.58 -10.54
C LEU A 341 0.19 -14.25 -11.37
N LEU A 342 0.34 -13.84 -12.63
CA LEU A 342 1.37 -14.36 -13.53
C LEU A 342 2.78 -14.13 -12.96
N PHE A 343 3.05 -12.98 -12.38
CA PHE A 343 4.35 -12.69 -11.77
C PHE A 343 4.62 -13.55 -10.52
N PHE A 344 3.61 -13.79 -9.68
CA PHE A 344 3.73 -14.71 -8.55
C PHE A 344 3.98 -16.16 -8.99
N GLN A 345 3.28 -16.64 -10.03
CA GLN A 345 3.53 -17.95 -10.63
C GLN A 345 4.97 -18.07 -11.12
N GLN A 346 5.48 -17.07 -11.84
CA GLN A 346 6.88 -17.08 -12.28
C GLN A 346 7.88 -17.04 -11.13
N MET A 347 7.58 -16.31 -10.05
CA MET A 347 8.43 -16.21 -8.87
C MET A 347 8.45 -17.50 -8.04
N GLY A 348 7.49 -18.40 -8.23
CA GLY A 348 7.28 -19.54 -7.36
C GLY A 348 6.63 -19.16 -6.03
N ASP A 349 5.80 -18.12 -6.04
CA ASP A 349 5.07 -17.59 -4.88
C ASP A 349 3.55 -17.63 -5.06
N TRP A 350 3.08 -18.44 -6.01
CA TRP A 350 1.65 -18.72 -6.23
C TRP A 350 1.28 -20.11 -5.69
N TYR A 351 0.22 -20.19 -4.88
CA TYR A 351 -0.21 -21.41 -4.20
C TYR A 351 -1.71 -21.68 -4.33
N VAL A 352 -2.43 -20.95 -5.17
CA VAL A 352 -3.89 -21.10 -5.32
C VAL A 352 -4.21 -22.04 -6.46
N ASN A 353 -4.90 -23.15 -6.17
CA ASN A 353 -5.40 -24.09 -7.15
C ASN A 353 -6.38 -23.41 -8.12
N GLU A 354 -6.30 -23.77 -9.41
CA GLU A 354 -7.09 -23.15 -10.49
C GLU A 354 -8.60 -23.19 -10.23
N GLN A 355 -9.10 -24.27 -9.63
CA GLN A 355 -10.51 -24.42 -9.26
C GLN A 355 -11.03 -23.39 -8.25
N CYS A 356 -10.15 -22.65 -7.57
CA CYS A 356 -10.53 -21.61 -6.62
C CYS A 356 -10.28 -20.19 -7.14
N VAL A 357 -9.74 -20.05 -8.35
CA VAL A 357 -9.51 -18.75 -8.99
C VAL A 357 -10.85 -18.23 -9.52
N HIS A 358 -11.18 -16.96 -9.20
CA HIS A 358 -12.46 -16.33 -9.56
C HIS A 358 -13.73 -17.00 -9.00
N GLN A 359 -13.63 -17.82 -7.94
CA GLN A 359 -14.77 -18.51 -7.36
C GLN A 359 -15.21 -17.90 -6.03
N LYS A 360 -16.52 -17.93 -5.74
CA LYS A 360 -17.03 -17.69 -4.39
C LYS A 360 -16.85 -18.95 -3.55
N VAL A 361 -16.87 -18.80 -2.22
CA VAL A 361 -16.75 -19.93 -1.29
C VAL A 361 -17.79 -21.03 -1.60
N ASP A 362 -19.03 -20.63 -1.85
CA ASP A 362 -20.15 -21.56 -2.11
C ASP A 362 -20.05 -22.26 -3.48
N ASP A 363 -19.24 -21.73 -4.40
CA ASP A 363 -19.05 -22.28 -5.75
C ASP A 363 -17.87 -23.27 -5.82
N VAL A 364 -17.04 -23.34 -4.78
CA VAL A 364 -15.90 -24.28 -4.71
C VAL A 364 -16.40 -25.62 -4.19
N ALA A 365 -16.22 -26.67 -5.00
CA ALA A 365 -16.49 -28.05 -4.59
C ALA A 365 -15.45 -28.49 -3.54
N ILE A 366 -15.86 -28.52 -2.27
CA ILE A 366 -15.04 -29.02 -1.17
C ILE A 366 -15.32 -30.52 -1.00
N ASP A 367 -14.26 -31.34 -1.07
CA ASP A 367 -14.35 -32.79 -0.85
C ASP A 367 -14.88 -33.11 0.56
N ASP A 368 -15.51 -34.28 0.72
CA ASP A 368 -16.07 -34.73 2.01
C ASP A 368 -15.01 -34.69 3.14
N GLY A 369 -15.21 -33.79 4.11
CA GLY A 369 -14.31 -33.60 5.24
C GLY A 369 -13.14 -32.63 5.00
N GLY A 370 -13.06 -32.01 3.82
CA GLY A 370 -12.12 -30.94 3.49
C GLY A 370 -12.51 -29.57 4.05
N THR A 371 -11.58 -28.62 4.00
CA THR A 371 -11.82 -27.20 4.22
C THR A 371 -11.59 -26.42 2.93
N PHE A 372 -12.03 -25.16 2.87
CA PHE A 372 -11.70 -24.28 1.75
C PHE A 372 -10.19 -24.19 1.56
N VAL A 373 -9.44 -24.04 2.66
CA VAL A 373 -7.98 -24.02 2.67
C VAL A 373 -7.38 -25.30 2.08
N SER A 374 -7.80 -26.50 2.53
CA SER A 374 -7.22 -27.75 2.03
C SER A 374 -7.53 -27.99 0.54
N THR A 375 -8.61 -27.40 0.03
CA THR A 375 -9.05 -27.51 -1.36
C THR A 375 -8.35 -26.51 -2.27
N CYS A 376 -8.11 -25.29 -1.77
CA CYS A 376 -7.61 -24.17 -2.56
C CYS A 376 -6.11 -23.93 -2.44
N CYS A 377 -5.47 -24.33 -1.34
CA CYS A 377 -4.04 -24.19 -1.16
C CYS A 377 -3.30 -25.41 -1.69
N SER A 378 -2.43 -25.18 -2.67
CA SER A 378 -1.49 -26.18 -3.17
C SER A 378 -0.37 -26.45 -2.16
N ALA A 379 0.04 -27.71 -2.06
CA ALA A 379 1.17 -28.11 -1.22
C ALA A 379 2.51 -27.57 -1.73
N GLU A 380 2.65 -27.35 -3.05
CA GLU A 380 3.86 -26.81 -3.68
C GLU A 380 3.53 -25.57 -4.51
N ALA A 381 4.52 -24.72 -4.75
CA ALA A 381 4.32 -23.53 -5.57
C ALA A 381 3.93 -23.93 -7.00
N LEU A 382 2.87 -23.31 -7.50
CA LEU A 382 2.37 -23.52 -8.86
C LEU A 382 3.15 -22.59 -9.81
N ILE A 383 4.22 -23.13 -10.38
CA ILE A 383 5.15 -22.39 -11.22
C ILE A 383 4.75 -22.53 -12.68
N GLU A 384 4.53 -21.40 -13.36
CA GLU A 384 4.29 -21.35 -14.80
C GLU A 384 5.11 -20.23 -15.46
N CYS A 385 5.59 -20.48 -16.68
CA CYS A 385 6.42 -19.56 -17.43
C CYS A 385 5.58 -18.70 -18.39
N HIS A 386 5.36 -17.44 -18.04
CA HIS A 386 4.53 -16.52 -18.82
C HIS A 386 5.34 -15.56 -19.71
N TYR A 387 6.48 -15.06 -19.19
CA TYR A 387 7.28 -13.99 -19.79
C TYR A 387 8.77 -14.23 -19.67
N ARG A 388 9.46 -14.36 -20.81
CA ARG A 388 10.91 -14.61 -20.83
C ARG A 388 11.76 -13.45 -20.32
N ASP A 389 11.21 -12.24 -20.34
CA ASP A 389 11.89 -10.96 -20.03
C ASP A 389 11.61 -10.46 -18.61
N LYS A 390 10.85 -11.22 -17.81
CA LYS A 390 10.60 -10.93 -16.40
C LYS A 390 11.31 -11.93 -15.47
N PRO A 391 11.57 -11.57 -14.20
CA PRO A 391 12.12 -12.49 -13.22
C PRO A 391 11.27 -13.75 -13.08
N SER A 392 11.93 -14.90 -13.05
CA SER A 392 11.31 -16.20 -12.78
C SER A 392 12.27 -17.10 -12.04
N ILE A 393 11.77 -17.97 -11.16
CA ILE A 393 12.55 -19.01 -10.46
C ILE A 393 13.07 -20.09 -11.40
N VAL A 394 12.45 -20.25 -12.58
CA VAL A 394 12.86 -21.16 -13.66
C VAL A 394 13.18 -20.40 -14.95
N GLN A 395 13.93 -21.02 -15.86
CA GLN A 395 14.32 -20.38 -17.12
C GLN A 395 13.20 -20.37 -18.17
N CYS A 396 12.42 -19.30 -18.24
CA CYS A 396 11.32 -19.14 -19.19
C CYS A 396 11.72 -18.73 -20.62
N LYS A 397 12.78 -19.32 -21.20
CA LYS A 397 13.37 -18.87 -22.48
C LYS A 397 12.41 -18.91 -23.68
N SER A 398 11.45 -19.83 -23.68
CA SER A 398 10.49 -20.03 -24.77
C SER A 398 9.24 -19.15 -24.68
N SER A 399 8.99 -18.50 -23.54
CA SER A 399 7.80 -17.68 -23.32
C SER A 399 7.86 -16.36 -24.09
N PRO A 400 6.72 -15.78 -24.48
CA PRO A 400 6.70 -14.47 -25.14
C PRO A 400 7.24 -13.37 -24.21
N PRO A 401 7.88 -12.30 -24.70
CA PRO A 401 8.17 -11.14 -23.86
C PRO A 401 6.90 -10.30 -23.62
N ILE A 402 6.81 -9.64 -22.46
CA ILE A 402 5.76 -8.63 -22.22
C ILE A 402 6.24 -7.21 -22.56
N ASP A 403 7.53 -6.93 -22.39
CA ASP A 403 8.16 -5.67 -22.74
C ASP A 403 8.79 -5.79 -24.15
N LYS A 404 8.26 -5.01 -25.10
CA LYS A 404 8.70 -5.07 -26.49
C LYS A 404 10.20 -4.80 -26.63
N GLY A 405 10.92 -5.73 -27.27
CA GLY A 405 12.35 -5.58 -27.57
C GLY A 405 13.28 -5.97 -26.43
N HIS A 406 12.76 -6.41 -25.27
CA HIS A 406 13.59 -6.89 -24.18
C HIS A 406 14.06 -8.33 -24.41
N GLY A 407 15.34 -8.58 -24.10
CA GLY A 407 15.94 -9.91 -24.13
C GLY A 407 15.48 -10.76 -22.94
N SER A 408 15.96 -12.01 -22.91
CA SER A 408 15.76 -12.90 -21.76
C SER A 408 16.17 -12.23 -20.44
N TRP A 409 15.38 -12.46 -19.40
CA TRP A 409 15.77 -12.06 -18.05
C TRP A 409 17.00 -12.86 -17.58
N TRP A 410 16.99 -14.17 -17.85
CA TRP A 410 18.07 -15.11 -17.60
C TRP A 410 19.25 -14.96 -18.55
#